data_AF-W7JP09-F1
#
_entry.id   AF-W7JP09-F1
#
_cell.length_a   1.000
_cell.length_b   1.000
_cell.length_c   1.000
_cell.angle_alpha   90.00
_cell.angle_beta   90.00
_cell.angle_gamma   90.00
#
_symmetry.space_group_name_H-M   'P 1'
#
loop_
_entity.id
_entity.type
_entity.pdbx_description
1 polymer ?
#
loop_
_entity_poly.entity_id
_entity_poly.type
_entity_poly.pdbx_seq_one_letter_code
_entity_poly.pdbx_strand_id
1 'polypeptide(L)'
;MYIKIVKNIKRYHNIFHYRKECVATESLIKNTYLTKEYYDKNKKKKIDLFDFVPPENFVSSYFEKLDKCYSNPRSILRLYKDYIEKEDYPNYNWLIRCFCQLANIFGFNSFWSVKDKEAIHELKLFKYLVYDLIEKKEKIKARHCPRLLYAMCCLDYRCYFLLPTILEITEMNIEKYRFPTLCMISFCLSYLGLTNQSVQFGCENYLSRNYNLIIKILNNLYERREEGKIDSTNFCWSLLSFVMVINNMYEYPSKENSFLPEILKNACNSLTKENIPESGWVQYFLYMTLYCCDVEKPSNELQIKESIPYYIQEYLHLKWLDNILITAQNQGSEKMQLEMENIINKLQLKDFFINLSVGRKIDEQHCFFTSHFYKPLNLCIEYDYFHPIGQNRPLVSGIISLKNRIFKKLNFNVVNIHKCYWDPLNDDQKEAQLIKIIETFQQKQDPKTKMESKELYEEKYFDSNILHLKHKRVKFHTWPPENITI
;
A
#
# COMPACT_ATOMS: atom_id res chain seq x y z
N MET A 1 -78.52 40.91 -20.19
CA MET A 1 -79.51 39.89 -20.58
C MET A 1 -78.75 38.67 -21.06
N TYR A 2 -79.14 37.47 -20.62
CA TYR A 2 -78.63 36.13 -20.96
C TYR A 2 -77.26 35.67 -20.43
N ILE A 3 -77.37 34.99 -19.29
CA ILE A 3 -76.60 33.80 -18.91
C ILE A 3 -76.98 32.64 -19.85
N LYS A 4 -76.00 31.87 -20.35
CA LYS A 4 -76.09 30.40 -20.40
C LYS A 4 -74.71 29.74 -20.47
N ILE A 5 -74.35 29.20 -19.31
CA ILE A 5 -73.36 28.16 -19.00
C ILE A 5 -73.78 26.88 -19.77
N VAL A 6 -72.87 26.03 -20.26
CA VAL A 6 -72.48 24.71 -19.68
C VAL A 6 -71.53 24.07 -20.71
N LYS A 7 -70.22 23.95 -20.40
CA LYS A 7 -69.48 22.78 -19.85
C LYS A 7 -69.33 21.58 -20.79
N ASN A 8 -68.05 21.21 -20.98
CA ASN A 8 -67.43 19.86 -20.99
C ASN A 8 -66.45 19.72 -22.18
N ILE A 9 -65.19 19.26 -22.07
CA ILE A 9 -64.43 18.55 -21.03
C ILE A 9 -62.92 18.77 -21.28
N LYS A 10 -62.17 18.71 -20.17
CA LYS A 10 -60.72 18.83 -19.94
C LYS A 10 -59.79 18.04 -20.89
N ARG A 11 -58.59 18.57 -21.14
CA ARG A 11 -57.32 17.98 -20.65
C ARG A 11 -56.18 19.01 -20.68
N TYR A 12 -55.39 18.97 -19.60
CA TYR A 12 -54.38 19.93 -19.19
C TYR A 12 -53.15 19.94 -20.10
N HIS A 13 -52.74 21.12 -20.58
CA HIS A 13 -51.34 21.47 -20.82
C HIS A 13 -51.13 22.97 -20.57
N ASN A 14 -50.89 23.32 -19.31
CA ASN A 14 -50.02 24.44 -18.94
C ASN A 14 -48.91 23.77 -18.12
N ILE A 15 -47.63 24.08 -18.28
CA ILE A 15 -46.93 25.29 -17.89
C ILE A 15 -45.57 25.16 -18.61
N PHE A 16 -45.15 26.05 -19.51
CA PHE A 16 -44.20 27.14 -19.21
C PHE A 16 -44.05 27.99 -20.47
N HIS A 17 -44.67 29.17 -20.49
CA HIS A 17 -44.17 30.32 -21.24
C HIS A 17 -44.88 31.55 -20.70
N TYR A 18 -44.27 32.25 -19.74
CA TYR A 18 -44.42 33.70 -19.63
C TYR A 18 -43.18 34.25 -18.93
N ARG A 19 -42.45 35.10 -19.68
CA ARG A 19 -41.48 36.04 -19.13
C ARG A 19 -42.16 36.86 -18.03
N LYS A 20 -41.57 36.87 -16.85
CA LYS A 20 -41.70 37.97 -15.88
C LYS A 20 -40.30 38.40 -15.47
N GLU A 21 -39.98 39.64 -15.81
CA GLU A 21 -38.98 40.42 -15.11
C GLU A 21 -39.38 40.46 -13.63
N CYS A 22 -38.50 39.96 -12.76
CA CYS A 22 -38.58 40.20 -11.32
C CYS A 22 -37.19 40.55 -10.82
N VAL A 23 -37.15 41.75 -10.24
CA VAL A 23 -36.07 42.45 -9.55
C VAL A 23 -35.39 41.55 -8.52
N ALA A 24 -34.05 41.58 -8.50
CA ALA A 24 -33.24 40.95 -7.47
C ALA A 24 -33.51 41.61 -6.12
N THR A 25 -34.19 40.91 -5.21
CA THR A 25 -34.22 41.26 -3.78
C THR A 25 -33.06 40.56 -3.07
N GLU A 26 -32.24 41.35 -2.38
CA GLU A 26 -30.93 41.09 -1.77
C GLU A 26 -30.85 40.01 -0.66
N SER A 27 -31.70 38.99 -0.63
CA SER A 27 -31.81 38.11 0.56
C SER A 27 -31.25 36.68 0.43
N LEU A 28 -30.45 36.34 -0.60
CA LEU A 28 -30.00 34.96 -0.81
C LEU A 28 -28.49 34.71 -0.95
N ILE A 29 -27.64 35.61 -0.45
CA ILE A 29 -26.20 35.33 -0.32
C ILE A 29 -25.76 35.51 1.14
N LYS A 30 -26.04 34.49 1.95
CA LYS A 30 -25.34 34.24 3.21
C LYS A 30 -24.69 32.87 3.13
N ASN A 31 -23.45 32.84 2.61
CA ASN A 31 -22.36 31.93 3.00
C ASN A 31 -21.14 32.09 2.07
N THR A 32 -20.78 33.32 1.74
CA THR A 32 -19.44 33.65 1.23
C THR A 32 -18.53 33.92 2.41
N TYR A 33 -17.61 32.99 2.69
CA TYR A 33 -16.42 33.26 3.50
C TYR A 33 -15.51 34.22 2.73
N LEU A 34 -15.88 35.49 2.70
CA LEU A 34 -14.95 36.58 2.41
C LEU A 34 -14.03 36.69 3.63
N THR A 35 -12.77 36.34 3.43
CA THR A 35 -11.70 36.49 4.42
C THR A 35 -11.63 37.93 4.93
N LYS A 36 -11.20 38.09 6.19
CA LYS A 36 -11.01 39.36 6.93
C LYS A 36 -10.27 40.48 6.16
N GLU A 37 -9.63 40.17 5.04
CA GLU A 37 -8.93 41.12 4.17
C GLU A 37 -9.86 42.12 3.47
N TYR A 38 -11.18 41.87 3.42
CA TYR A 38 -12.15 42.76 2.77
C TYR A 38 -12.68 43.92 3.65
N TYR A 39 -12.34 43.98 4.94
CA TYR A 39 -12.82 45.04 5.84
C TYR A 39 -11.82 46.19 6.04
N ASP A 40 -10.60 46.08 5.51
CA ASP A 40 -9.60 47.15 5.59
C ASP A 40 -9.88 48.22 4.52
N LYS A 41 -10.70 49.21 4.89
CA LYS A 41 -11.12 50.35 4.02
C LYS A 41 -9.95 51.15 3.44
N ASN A 42 -8.73 51.00 3.97
CA ASN A 42 -7.55 51.77 3.59
C ASN A 42 -6.61 51.05 2.61
N LYS A 43 -6.93 49.81 2.18
CA LYS A 43 -6.15 49.09 1.15
C LYS A 43 -7.05 48.53 0.05
N LYS A 44 -7.63 49.43 -0.76
CA LYS A 44 -8.20 49.03 -2.06
C LYS A 44 -7.06 48.62 -3.00
N LYS A 45 -6.69 47.34 -3.01
CA LYS A 45 -6.01 46.79 -4.20
C LYS A 45 -7.04 46.79 -5.33
N LYS A 46 -6.71 47.43 -6.46
CA LYS A 46 -7.45 47.24 -7.71
C LYS A 46 -7.49 45.73 -7.99
N ILE A 47 -8.67 45.15 -7.94
CA ILE A 47 -8.90 43.80 -8.45
C ILE A 47 -9.32 44.02 -9.89
N ASP A 48 -8.38 43.91 -10.82
CA ASP A 48 -8.70 43.85 -12.25
C ASP A 48 -9.35 42.50 -12.53
N LEU A 49 -10.69 42.48 -12.49
CA LEU A 49 -11.51 41.33 -12.85
C LEU A 49 -11.36 40.92 -14.33
N PHE A 50 -10.71 41.75 -15.15
CA PHE A 50 -10.62 41.57 -16.61
C PHE A 50 -9.18 41.48 -17.16
N ASP A 51 -8.14 41.63 -16.33
CA ASP A 51 -6.74 41.53 -16.80
C ASP A 51 -6.14 40.13 -16.69
N PHE A 52 -6.90 39.15 -16.17
CA PHE A 52 -6.46 37.76 -16.20
C PHE A 52 -6.78 37.16 -17.57
N VAL A 53 -5.95 37.46 -18.57
CA VAL A 53 -5.91 36.68 -19.80
C VAL A 53 -5.47 35.26 -19.40
N PRO A 54 -6.35 34.24 -19.43
CA PRO A 54 -5.90 32.87 -19.17
C PRO A 54 -4.80 32.57 -20.18
N PRO A 55 -3.65 32.00 -19.74
CA PRO A 55 -2.55 31.74 -20.67
C PRO A 55 -3.06 30.93 -21.86
N GLU A 56 -2.54 31.21 -23.05
CA GLU A 56 -3.01 30.63 -24.33
C GLU A 56 -3.09 29.09 -24.32
N ASN A 57 -2.41 28.44 -23.37
CA ASN A 57 -2.60 27.05 -23.00
C ASN A 57 -2.85 26.89 -21.49
N PHE A 58 -4.03 27.29 -21.00
CA PHE A 58 -4.43 27.22 -19.59
C PHE A 58 -4.07 25.87 -18.95
N VAL A 59 -4.45 24.78 -19.61
CA VAL A 59 -4.17 23.41 -19.18
C VAL A 59 -2.66 23.14 -19.06
N SER A 60 -1.87 23.47 -20.07
CA SER A 60 -0.41 23.27 -20.08
C SER A 60 0.27 24.05 -18.96
N SER A 61 -0.19 25.27 -18.66
CA SER A 61 0.32 26.06 -17.54
C SER A 61 0.12 25.36 -16.19
N TYR A 62 -1.02 24.71 -15.95
CA TYR A 62 -1.24 23.94 -14.73
C TYR A 62 -0.42 22.65 -14.70
N PHE A 63 -0.20 22.00 -15.83
CA PHE A 63 0.71 20.85 -15.91
C PHE A 63 2.14 21.24 -15.54
N GLU A 64 2.65 22.35 -16.04
CA GLU A 64 3.98 22.86 -15.68
C GLU A 64 4.06 23.28 -14.21
N LYS A 65 3.02 23.93 -13.67
CA LYS A 65 2.95 24.28 -12.24
C LYS A 65 2.94 23.05 -11.36
N LEU A 66 2.20 22.01 -11.76
CA LEU A 66 2.16 20.75 -11.04
C LEU A 66 3.53 20.07 -11.06
N ASP A 67 4.22 20.08 -12.19
CA ASP A 67 5.59 19.57 -12.29
C ASP A 67 6.58 20.38 -11.47
N LYS A 68 6.31 21.65 -11.13
CA LYS A 68 7.17 22.43 -10.22
C LYS A 68 6.88 22.19 -8.74
N CYS A 69 5.75 21.55 -8.40
CA CYS A 69 5.31 21.32 -7.02
C CYS A 69 5.83 20.01 -6.41
N TYR A 70 7.06 19.62 -6.74
CA TYR A 70 7.68 18.45 -6.12
C TYR A 70 7.76 18.64 -4.59
N SER A 71 7.46 17.58 -3.84
CA SER A 71 7.64 17.42 -2.38
C SER A 71 6.61 17.99 -1.41
N ASN A 72 5.60 18.79 -1.83
CA ASN A 72 4.60 19.33 -0.90
C ASN A 72 3.14 18.91 -1.23
N PRO A 73 2.50 18.04 -0.43
CA PRO A 73 1.14 17.56 -0.69
C PRO A 73 0.09 18.68 -0.65
N ARG A 74 0.28 19.69 0.20
CA ARG A 74 -0.65 20.83 0.30
C ARG A 74 -0.62 21.69 -0.95
N SER A 75 0.57 21.89 -1.55
CA SER A 75 0.71 22.66 -2.78
C SER A 75 -0.01 21.98 -3.95
N ILE A 76 0.10 20.65 -4.05
CA ILE A 76 -0.61 19.87 -5.08
C ILE A 76 -2.12 19.96 -4.89
N LEU A 77 -2.63 19.79 -3.66
CA LEU A 77 -4.06 19.88 -3.38
C LEU A 77 -4.62 21.31 -3.58
N ARG A 78 -3.82 22.33 -3.29
CA ARG A 78 -4.19 23.73 -3.56
C ARG A 78 -4.22 24.01 -5.06
N LEU A 79 -3.23 23.56 -5.81
CA LEU A 79 -3.27 23.63 -7.29
C LEU A 79 -4.48 22.89 -7.84
N TYR A 80 -4.83 21.76 -7.24
CA TYR A 80 -6.04 21.03 -7.61
C TYR A 80 -7.28 21.90 -7.44
N LYS A 81 -7.45 22.47 -6.24
CA LYS A 81 -8.53 23.40 -5.93
C LYS A 81 -8.59 24.59 -6.90
N ASP A 82 -7.46 25.26 -7.11
CA ASP A 82 -7.37 26.46 -7.95
C ASP A 82 -7.72 26.18 -9.42
N TYR A 83 -7.51 24.95 -9.90
CA TYR A 83 -7.87 24.54 -11.25
C TYR A 83 -9.36 24.20 -11.36
N ILE A 84 -9.91 23.41 -10.44
CA ILE A 84 -11.34 23.04 -10.48
C ILE A 84 -12.28 24.24 -10.24
N GLU A 85 -11.81 25.28 -9.54
CA GLU A 85 -12.58 26.53 -9.37
C GLU A 85 -12.66 27.37 -10.65
N LYS A 86 -11.80 27.10 -11.64
CA LYS A 86 -11.69 27.86 -12.89
C LYS A 86 -12.14 27.10 -14.13
N GLU A 87 -12.29 25.78 -14.03
CA GLU A 87 -12.68 24.90 -15.13
C GLU A 87 -13.91 24.09 -14.75
N ASP A 88 -15.02 24.31 -15.46
CA ASP A 88 -16.27 23.58 -15.26
C ASP A 88 -16.14 22.10 -15.63
N TYR A 89 -15.25 21.77 -16.59
CA TYR A 89 -15.02 20.42 -17.09
C TYR A 89 -13.53 20.03 -16.99
N PRO A 90 -13.03 19.72 -15.78
CA PRO A 90 -11.61 19.46 -15.57
C PRO A 90 -11.10 18.29 -16.42
N ASN A 91 -9.92 18.47 -17.01
CA ASN A 91 -9.26 17.45 -17.82
C ASN A 91 -8.93 16.20 -16.98
N TYR A 92 -9.39 15.03 -17.41
CA TYR A 92 -9.21 13.80 -16.65
C TYR A 92 -7.74 13.38 -16.50
N ASN A 93 -6.89 13.64 -17.51
CA ASN A 93 -5.46 13.37 -17.40
C ASN A 93 -4.79 14.25 -16.35
N TRP A 94 -5.31 15.47 -16.15
CA TRP A 94 -4.81 16.37 -15.12
C TRP A 94 -5.19 15.86 -13.73
N LEU A 95 -6.44 15.40 -13.52
CA LEU A 95 -6.86 14.78 -12.25
C LEU A 95 -6.00 13.58 -11.87
N ILE A 96 -5.75 12.68 -12.84
CA ILE A 96 -4.87 11.53 -12.65
C ILE A 96 -3.47 11.99 -12.29
N ARG A 97 -2.93 13.00 -12.98
CA ARG A 97 -1.57 13.49 -12.72
C ARG A 97 -1.46 14.15 -11.34
N CYS A 98 -2.48 14.89 -10.89
CA CYS A 98 -2.55 15.42 -9.53
C CYS A 98 -2.50 14.29 -8.50
N PHE A 99 -3.30 13.24 -8.67
CA PHE A 99 -3.32 12.08 -7.78
C PHE A 99 -1.98 11.32 -7.77
N CYS A 100 -1.41 11.06 -8.95
CA CYS A 100 -0.12 10.39 -9.06
C CYS A 100 1.04 11.24 -8.50
N GLN A 101 1.07 12.54 -8.74
CA GLN A 101 2.12 13.41 -8.19
C GLN A 101 2.00 13.55 -6.67
N LEU A 102 0.77 13.60 -6.14
CA LEU A 102 0.54 13.52 -4.70
C LEU A 102 1.12 12.22 -4.15
N ALA A 103 0.82 11.09 -4.79
CA ALA A 103 1.30 9.79 -4.35
C ALA A 103 2.82 9.61 -4.46
N ASN A 104 3.48 10.19 -5.47
CA ASN A 104 4.93 10.15 -5.62
C ASN A 104 5.67 10.76 -4.42
N ILE A 105 5.04 11.72 -3.72
CA ILE A 105 5.59 12.27 -2.46
C ILE A 105 5.70 11.19 -1.39
N PHE A 106 4.76 10.23 -1.38
CA PHE A 106 4.67 9.08 -0.46
C PHE A 106 5.25 7.80 -1.08
N GLY A 107 6.09 7.94 -2.12
CA GLY A 107 6.71 6.80 -2.80
C GLY A 107 7.52 5.91 -1.86
N PHE A 108 7.92 4.72 -2.33
CA PHE A 108 8.66 3.75 -1.51
C PHE A 108 10.00 4.29 -0.97
N ASN A 109 10.61 5.28 -1.61
CA ASN A 109 11.83 5.94 -1.14
C ASN A 109 11.58 7.12 -0.19
N SER A 110 10.33 7.38 0.20
CA SER A 110 9.97 8.52 1.04
C SER A 110 9.95 8.14 2.52
N PHE A 111 10.30 9.10 3.38
CA PHE A 111 10.33 8.94 4.84
C PHE A 111 8.97 9.15 5.51
N TRP A 112 7.87 9.19 4.75
CA TRP A 112 6.55 9.45 5.30
C TRP A 112 6.00 8.22 5.99
N SER A 113 5.52 8.42 7.22
CA SER A 113 4.92 7.36 8.03
C SER A 113 3.49 7.04 7.57
N VAL A 114 2.93 5.91 8.02
CA VAL A 114 1.50 5.58 7.81
C VAL A 114 0.60 6.71 8.30
N LYS A 115 0.94 7.30 9.46
CA LYS A 115 0.20 8.41 10.05
C LYS A 115 0.09 9.61 9.12
N ASP A 116 1.15 9.92 8.37
CA ASP A 116 1.16 11.05 7.42
C ASP A 116 0.23 10.78 6.22
N LYS A 117 0.21 9.53 5.73
CA LYS A 117 -0.71 9.10 4.68
C LYS A 117 -2.16 9.15 5.16
N GLU A 118 -2.43 8.68 6.38
CA GLU A 118 -3.75 8.76 7.00
C GLU A 118 -4.23 10.21 7.17
N ALA A 119 -3.34 11.11 7.59
CA ALA A 119 -3.66 12.53 7.72
C ALA A 119 -4.10 13.15 6.38
N ILE A 120 -3.53 12.69 5.27
CA ILE A 120 -3.95 13.11 3.93
C ILE A 120 -5.33 12.59 3.58
N HIS A 121 -5.64 11.34 3.92
CA HIS A 121 -6.95 10.74 3.66
C HIS A 121 -8.08 11.53 4.32
N GLU A 122 -7.80 12.20 5.44
CA GLU A 122 -8.79 13.04 6.14
C GLU A 122 -9.01 14.43 5.51
N LEU A 123 -8.11 14.89 4.65
CA LEU A 123 -8.25 16.21 4.02
C LEU A 123 -9.44 16.25 3.06
N LYS A 124 -10.30 17.26 3.21
CA LYS A 124 -11.46 17.48 2.33
C LYS A 124 -11.07 17.55 0.86
N LEU A 125 -9.98 18.26 0.54
CA LEU A 125 -9.48 18.38 -0.84
C LEU A 125 -9.02 17.05 -1.43
N PHE A 126 -8.44 16.15 -0.62
CA PHE A 126 -8.10 14.81 -1.07
C PHE A 126 -9.37 14.01 -1.37
N LYS A 127 -10.37 14.06 -0.48
CA LYS A 127 -11.68 13.41 -0.68
C LYS A 127 -12.38 13.92 -1.96
N TYR A 128 -12.31 15.24 -2.25
CA TYR A 128 -12.84 15.81 -3.50
C TYR A 128 -12.07 15.34 -4.74
N LEU A 129 -10.73 15.34 -4.71
CA LEU A 129 -9.93 14.81 -5.83
C LEU A 129 -10.29 13.35 -6.14
N VAL A 130 -10.43 12.51 -5.11
CA VAL A 130 -10.85 11.12 -5.28
C VAL A 130 -12.28 11.03 -5.81
N TYR A 131 -13.20 11.85 -5.32
CA TYR A 131 -14.57 11.89 -5.81
C TYR A 131 -14.64 12.24 -7.30
N ASP A 132 -13.93 13.27 -7.74
CA ASP A 132 -13.87 13.67 -9.15
C ASP A 132 -13.29 12.56 -10.06
N LEU A 133 -12.31 11.81 -9.53
CA LEU A 133 -11.76 10.64 -10.22
C LEU A 133 -12.79 9.53 -10.37
N ILE A 134 -13.59 9.28 -9.33
CA ILE A 134 -14.66 8.26 -9.30
C ILE A 134 -15.78 8.64 -10.26
N GLU A 135 -16.26 9.89 -10.20
CA GLU A 135 -17.35 10.38 -11.03
C GLU A 135 -17.04 10.22 -12.53
N LYS A 136 -15.77 10.44 -12.90
CA LYS A 136 -15.31 10.37 -14.30
C LYS A 136 -14.51 9.11 -14.61
N LYS A 137 -14.67 8.02 -13.83
CA LYS A 137 -13.90 6.77 -13.98
C LYS A 137 -14.02 6.11 -15.36
N GLU A 138 -15.10 6.37 -16.09
CA GLU A 138 -15.28 5.90 -17.48
C GLU A 138 -14.23 6.48 -18.44
N LYS A 139 -13.58 7.60 -18.09
CA LYS A 139 -12.50 8.21 -18.87
C LYS A 139 -11.13 7.59 -18.60
N ILE A 140 -11.03 6.57 -17.73
CA ILE A 140 -9.78 5.83 -17.49
C ILE A 140 -9.39 5.09 -18.78
N LYS A 141 -8.10 5.15 -19.11
CA LYS A 141 -7.50 4.47 -20.27
C LYS A 141 -6.39 3.56 -19.77
N ALA A 142 -6.01 2.56 -20.57
CA ALA A 142 -4.95 1.60 -20.23
C ALA A 142 -3.66 2.27 -19.73
N ARG A 143 -3.21 3.34 -20.42
CA ARG A 143 -2.01 4.10 -20.03
C ARG A 143 -2.06 4.71 -18.61
N HIS A 144 -3.25 4.86 -18.01
CA HIS A 144 -3.43 5.41 -16.67
C HIS A 144 -3.31 4.33 -15.59
N CYS A 145 -3.71 3.10 -15.88
CA CYS A 145 -3.85 2.02 -14.89
C CYS A 145 -2.59 1.74 -14.09
N PRO A 146 -1.39 1.58 -14.68
CA PRO A 146 -0.18 1.28 -13.91
C PRO A 146 0.15 2.39 -12.90
N ARG A 147 0.00 3.66 -13.31
CA ARG A 147 0.29 4.82 -12.47
C ARG A 147 -0.75 5.01 -11.37
N LEU A 148 -2.01 4.72 -11.65
CA LEU A 148 -3.08 4.77 -10.64
C LEU A 148 -2.90 3.67 -9.58
N LEU A 149 -2.57 2.44 -10.00
CA LEU A 149 -2.28 1.34 -9.06
C LEU A 149 -1.07 1.66 -8.18
N TYR A 150 0.01 2.14 -8.79
CA TYR A 150 1.20 2.58 -8.04
C TYR A 150 0.84 3.70 -7.05
N ALA A 151 0.10 4.71 -7.49
CA ALA A 151 -0.31 5.83 -6.64
C ALA A 151 -1.16 5.38 -5.44
N MET A 152 -2.08 4.43 -5.65
CA MET A 152 -2.87 3.83 -4.57
C MET A 152 -2.00 3.07 -3.57
N CYS A 153 -0.92 2.41 -4.01
CA CYS A 153 0.03 1.76 -3.11
C CYS A 153 0.83 2.76 -2.29
N CYS A 154 1.37 3.81 -2.90
CA CYS A 154 2.15 4.81 -2.18
C CYS A 154 1.32 5.52 -1.09
N LEU A 155 0.04 5.77 -1.37
CA LEU A 155 -0.88 6.39 -0.42
C LEU A 155 -1.48 5.41 0.59
N ASP A 156 -1.26 4.09 0.48
CA ASP A 156 -2.00 3.08 1.25
C ASP A 156 -3.53 3.22 1.12
N TYR A 157 -3.98 3.61 -0.09
CA TYR A 157 -5.37 4.00 -0.36
C TYR A 157 -6.08 3.01 -1.30
N ARG A 158 -6.83 2.08 -0.73
CA ARG A 158 -7.63 1.08 -1.49
C ARG A 158 -9.02 1.63 -1.86
N CYS A 159 -9.12 2.33 -2.98
CA CYS A 159 -10.39 2.85 -3.47
C CYS A 159 -11.23 1.77 -4.20
N TYR A 160 -12.16 1.13 -3.50
CA TYR A 160 -12.99 0.06 -4.10
C TYR A 160 -13.94 0.53 -5.21
N PHE A 161 -14.18 1.85 -5.36
CA PHE A 161 -14.97 2.41 -6.47
C PHE A 161 -14.19 2.55 -7.78
N LEU A 162 -12.86 2.73 -7.70
CA LEU A 162 -11.96 2.88 -8.86
C LEU A 162 -11.31 1.56 -9.26
N LEU A 163 -10.94 0.73 -8.28
CA LEU A 163 -10.19 -0.50 -8.51
C LEU A 163 -10.86 -1.44 -9.53
N PRO A 164 -12.17 -1.74 -9.48
CA PRO A 164 -12.81 -2.61 -10.47
C PRO A 164 -12.55 -2.17 -11.91
N THR A 165 -12.77 -0.89 -12.22
CA THR A 165 -12.55 -0.33 -13.55
C THR A 165 -11.07 -0.39 -13.96
N ILE A 166 -10.15 -0.11 -13.03
CA ILE A 166 -8.71 -0.20 -13.30
C ILE A 166 -8.31 -1.65 -13.60
N LEU A 167 -8.81 -2.62 -12.83
CA LEU A 167 -8.53 -4.04 -12.98
C LEU A 167 -9.06 -4.58 -14.31
N GLU A 168 -10.27 -4.23 -14.70
CA GLU A 168 -10.87 -4.62 -15.99
C GLU A 168 -10.06 -4.09 -17.17
N ILE A 169 -9.74 -2.80 -17.17
CA ILE A 169 -8.93 -2.20 -18.25
C ILE A 169 -7.53 -2.82 -18.28
N THR A 170 -6.96 -3.14 -17.11
CA THR A 170 -5.66 -3.79 -17.03
C THR A 170 -5.71 -5.17 -17.63
N GLU A 171 -6.71 -5.97 -17.26
CA GLU A 171 -6.94 -7.31 -17.78
C GLU A 171 -7.13 -7.34 -19.29
N MET A 172 -7.91 -6.41 -19.85
CA MET A 172 -8.13 -6.29 -21.30
C MET A 172 -6.87 -5.88 -22.08
N ASN A 173 -5.83 -5.37 -21.42
CA ASN A 173 -4.63 -4.84 -22.07
C ASN A 173 -3.34 -5.46 -21.53
N ILE A 174 -3.38 -6.60 -20.84
CA ILE A 174 -2.20 -7.28 -20.26
C ILE A 174 -1.08 -7.40 -21.30
N GLU A 175 -1.42 -7.91 -22.49
CA GLU A 175 -0.46 -8.17 -23.58
C GLU A 175 0.20 -6.89 -24.12
N LYS A 176 -0.45 -5.73 -23.98
CA LYS A 176 0.07 -4.45 -24.49
C LYS A 176 1.05 -3.78 -23.53
N TYR A 177 1.06 -4.17 -22.27
CA TYR A 177 2.00 -3.59 -21.31
C TYR A 177 3.39 -4.21 -21.48
N ARG A 178 4.42 -3.38 -21.31
CA ARG A 178 5.82 -3.83 -21.27
C ARG A 178 6.09 -4.70 -20.05
N PHE A 179 7.09 -5.56 -20.16
CA PHE A 179 7.48 -6.48 -19.08
C PHE A 179 7.72 -5.77 -17.72
N PRO A 180 8.51 -4.67 -17.64
CA PRO A 180 8.69 -3.94 -16.37
C PRO A 180 7.38 -3.38 -15.79
N THR A 181 6.45 -2.97 -16.67
CA THR A 181 5.15 -2.42 -16.24
C THR A 181 4.30 -3.52 -15.61
N LEU A 182 4.32 -4.73 -16.18
CA LEU A 182 3.63 -5.88 -15.61
C LEU A 182 4.23 -6.31 -14.26
N CYS A 183 5.56 -6.27 -14.09
CA CYS A 183 6.19 -6.49 -12.78
C CYS A 183 5.73 -5.48 -11.73
N MET A 184 5.61 -4.20 -12.10
CA MET A 184 5.13 -3.17 -11.18
C MET A 184 3.65 -3.34 -10.86
N ILE A 185 2.81 -3.67 -11.86
CA ILE A 185 1.39 -3.95 -11.64
C ILE A 185 1.23 -5.15 -10.70
N SER A 186 1.94 -6.26 -10.94
CA SER A 186 1.85 -7.47 -10.11
C SER A 186 2.25 -7.20 -8.66
N PHE A 187 3.27 -6.36 -8.45
CA PHE A 187 3.63 -5.86 -7.13
C PHE A 187 2.54 -5.00 -6.51
N CYS A 188 1.98 -4.02 -7.23
CA CYS A 188 0.92 -3.16 -6.71
C CYS A 188 -0.32 -3.96 -6.29
N LEU A 189 -0.74 -4.94 -7.10
CA LEU A 189 -1.84 -5.83 -6.77
C LEU A 189 -1.56 -6.62 -5.49
N SER A 190 -0.36 -7.21 -5.40
CA SER A 190 0.06 -7.97 -4.24
C SER A 190 0.10 -7.10 -2.97
N TYR A 191 0.69 -5.91 -3.05
CA TYR A 191 0.77 -4.94 -1.95
C TYR A 191 -0.61 -4.54 -1.44
N LEU A 192 -1.55 -4.24 -2.35
CA LEU A 192 -2.94 -3.90 -2.02
C LEU A 192 -3.75 -5.08 -1.45
N GLY A 193 -3.18 -6.28 -1.36
CA GLY A 193 -3.87 -7.49 -0.87
C GLY A 193 -4.68 -8.22 -1.95
N LEU A 194 -4.62 -7.78 -3.21
CA LEU A 194 -5.23 -8.43 -4.37
C LEU A 194 -4.32 -9.58 -4.84
N THR A 195 -4.12 -10.53 -3.93
CA THR A 195 -3.25 -11.70 -4.07
C THR A 195 -3.89 -12.77 -4.96
N ASN A 196 -3.36 -14.00 -4.94
CA ASN A 196 -3.90 -15.16 -5.67
C ASN A 196 -5.25 -15.68 -5.11
N GLN A 197 -6.15 -14.78 -4.73
CA GLN A 197 -7.46 -15.08 -4.22
C GLN A 197 -8.49 -14.33 -5.08
N SER A 198 -9.66 -14.94 -5.29
CA SER A 198 -10.76 -14.26 -5.95
C SER A 198 -11.31 -13.17 -5.03
N VAL A 199 -11.15 -11.92 -5.43
CA VAL A 199 -11.65 -10.76 -4.67
C VAL A 199 -12.86 -10.18 -5.40
N GLN A 200 -13.93 -9.96 -4.64
CA GLN A 200 -15.15 -9.31 -5.09
C GLN A 200 -15.30 -7.95 -4.41
N PHE A 201 -15.37 -6.86 -5.18
CA PHE A 201 -15.55 -5.51 -4.63
C PHE A 201 -17.02 -5.14 -4.46
N GLY A 202 -17.32 -4.31 -3.45
CA GLY A 202 -18.67 -3.85 -3.15
C GLY A 202 -19.42 -4.80 -2.22
N CYS A 203 -20.75 -4.81 -2.33
CA CYS A 203 -21.63 -5.62 -1.48
C CYS A 203 -21.68 -7.08 -1.97
N GLU A 204 -21.71 -8.04 -1.05
CA GLU A 204 -21.63 -9.49 -1.36
C GLU A 204 -22.76 -9.98 -2.27
N ASN A 205 -23.95 -9.42 -2.09
CA ASN A 205 -25.16 -9.84 -2.80
C ASN A 205 -25.29 -9.25 -4.21
N TYR A 206 -24.39 -8.36 -4.62
CA TYR A 206 -24.39 -7.80 -5.96
C TYR A 206 -23.51 -8.66 -6.86
N LEU A 207 -23.91 -8.81 -8.13
CA LEU A 207 -23.21 -9.56 -9.19
C LEU A 207 -21.87 -8.92 -9.60
N SER A 208 -21.12 -8.36 -8.66
CA SER A 208 -19.79 -7.83 -8.92
C SER A 208 -18.85 -8.98 -9.27
N ARG A 209 -18.08 -8.78 -10.34
CA ARG A 209 -17.13 -9.75 -10.87
C ARG A 209 -16.05 -10.10 -9.84
N ASN A 210 -15.64 -11.36 -9.83
CA ASN A 210 -14.46 -11.82 -9.10
C ASN A 210 -13.19 -11.51 -9.89
N TYR A 211 -12.20 -10.92 -9.23
CA TYR A 211 -10.90 -10.61 -9.81
C TYR A 211 -9.82 -11.51 -9.22
N ASN A 212 -9.10 -12.23 -10.07
CA ASN A 212 -7.81 -12.86 -9.76
C ASN A 212 -6.84 -12.56 -10.91
N LEU A 213 -6.40 -11.30 -10.96
CA LEU A 213 -5.60 -10.77 -12.06
C LEU A 213 -4.12 -11.19 -11.95
N ILE A 214 -3.65 -11.52 -10.74
CA ILE A 214 -2.22 -11.83 -10.50
C ILE A 214 -1.77 -13.06 -11.29
N ILE A 215 -2.57 -14.14 -11.33
CA ILE A 215 -2.24 -15.33 -12.13
C ILE A 215 -2.12 -14.96 -13.62
N LYS A 216 -3.07 -14.18 -14.15
CA LYS A 216 -3.06 -13.81 -15.57
C LYS A 216 -1.82 -13.01 -15.94
N ILE A 217 -1.41 -12.09 -15.07
CA ILE A 217 -0.17 -11.31 -15.25
C ILE A 217 1.06 -12.21 -15.17
N LEU A 218 1.13 -13.12 -14.18
CA LEU A 218 2.27 -14.02 -14.03
C LEU A 218 2.40 -15.01 -15.19
N ASN A 219 1.29 -15.51 -15.74
CA ASN A 219 1.29 -16.31 -16.97
C ASN A 219 1.87 -15.52 -18.13
N ASN A 220 1.42 -14.28 -18.34
CA ASN A 220 1.93 -13.44 -19.42
C ASN A 220 3.43 -13.12 -19.26
N LEU A 221 3.89 -12.85 -18.02
CA LEU A 221 5.31 -12.65 -17.70
C LEU A 221 6.12 -13.92 -17.95
N TYR A 222 5.60 -15.09 -17.58
CA TYR A 222 6.29 -16.37 -17.80
C TYR A 222 6.44 -16.70 -19.30
N GLU A 223 5.39 -16.47 -20.09
CA GLU A 223 5.41 -16.65 -21.55
C GLU A 223 6.39 -15.69 -22.23
N ARG A 224 6.50 -14.45 -21.73
CA ARG A 224 7.37 -13.38 -22.28
C ARG A 224 8.71 -13.25 -21.55
N ARG A 225 9.16 -14.28 -20.83
CA ARG A 225 10.39 -14.22 -20.02
C ARG A 225 11.65 -13.86 -20.82
N GLU A 226 11.73 -14.30 -22.09
CA GLU A 226 12.86 -13.94 -22.98
C GLU A 226 12.87 -12.46 -23.35
N GLU A 227 11.70 -11.85 -23.59
CA GLU A 227 11.58 -10.39 -23.77
C GLU A 227 12.01 -9.66 -22.49
N GLY A 228 11.61 -10.19 -21.33
CA GLY A 228 12.00 -9.67 -20.03
C GLY A 228 13.51 -9.60 -19.83
N LYS A 229 14.29 -10.58 -20.33
CA LYS A 229 15.75 -10.57 -20.21
C LYS A 229 16.41 -9.37 -20.89
N ILE A 230 15.76 -8.83 -21.94
CA ILE A 230 16.26 -7.70 -22.72
C ILE A 230 15.70 -6.38 -22.18
N ASP A 231 14.41 -6.33 -21.84
CA ASP A 231 13.69 -5.08 -21.55
C ASP A 231 13.60 -4.72 -20.05
N SER A 232 14.24 -5.46 -19.15
CA SER A 232 14.05 -5.27 -17.71
C SER A 232 15.35 -5.17 -16.91
N THR A 233 15.24 -4.61 -15.71
CA THR A 233 16.36 -4.36 -14.79
C THR A 233 16.36 -5.36 -13.64
N ASN A 234 17.49 -5.47 -12.92
CA ASN A 234 17.58 -6.28 -11.69
C ASN A 234 16.51 -5.90 -10.66
N PHE A 235 16.10 -4.63 -10.62
CA PHE A 235 14.99 -4.17 -9.79
C PHE A 235 13.68 -4.84 -10.19
N CYS A 236 13.37 -4.92 -11.49
CA CYS A 236 12.13 -5.56 -11.95
C CYS A 236 12.11 -7.06 -11.64
N TRP A 237 13.23 -7.75 -11.80
CA TRP A 237 13.35 -9.17 -11.49
C TRP A 237 13.32 -9.44 -9.97
N SER A 238 14.04 -8.67 -9.17
CA SER A 238 14.00 -8.82 -7.71
C SER A 238 12.60 -8.50 -7.15
N LEU A 239 11.94 -7.46 -7.67
CA LEU A 239 10.54 -7.15 -7.38
C LEU A 239 9.61 -8.32 -7.73
N LEU A 240 9.77 -8.92 -8.91
CA LEU A 240 8.99 -10.09 -9.33
C LEU A 240 9.25 -11.30 -8.41
N SER A 241 10.48 -11.51 -7.95
CA SER A 241 10.80 -12.56 -6.98
C SER A 241 10.01 -12.37 -5.68
N PHE A 242 9.96 -11.14 -5.18
CA PHE A 242 9.19 -10.80 -4.00
C PHE A 242 7.68 -10.96 -4.22
N VAL A 243 7.18 -10.67 -5.43
CA VAL A 243 5.78 -10.94 -5.81
C VAL A 243 5.44 -12.42 -5.77
N MET A 244 6.34 -13.31 -6.18
CA MET A 244 6.09 -14.76 -6.09
C MET A 244 5.98 -15.18 -4.62
N VAL A 245 6.90 -14.69 -3.78
CA VAL A 245 6.98 -15.02 -2.35
C VAL A 245 5.80 -14.45 -1.55
N ILE A 246 5.46 -13.18 -1.74
CA ILE A 246 4.33 -12.53 -1.03
C ILE A 246 3.00 -13.24 -1.31
N ASN A 247 2.87 -13.90 -2.46
CA ASN A 247 1.68 -14.69 -2.82
C ASN A 247 1.79 -16.20 -2.54
N ASN A 248 2.87 -16.67 -1.90
CA ASN A 248 3.14 -18.09 -1.66
C ASN A 248 3.18 -18.93 -2.96
N MET A 249 3.81 -18.38 -4.02
CA MET A 249 3.92 -18.97 -5.35
C MET A 249 5.35 -19.41 -5.71
N TYR A 250 6.05 -20.05 -4.77
CA TYR A 250 7.45 -20.51 -4.96
C TYR A 250 7.62 -21.49 -6.12
N GLU A 251 6.64 -22.36 -6.31
CA GLU A 251 6.65 -23.48 -7.26
C GLU A 251 5.87 -23.14 -8.56
N TYR A 252 5.54 -21.86 -8.77
CA TYR A 252 4.79 -21.45 -9.96
C TYR A 252 5.68 -21.44 -11.21
N PRO A 253 5.18 -21.84 -12.40
CA PRO A 253 3.84 -22.37 -12.66
C PRO A 253 3.64 -23.85 -12.29
N SER A 254 4.72 -24.63 -12.21
CA SER A 254 4.69 -26.02 -11.75
C SER A 254 5.95 -26.38 -10.97
N LYS A 255 5.86 -27.42 -10.13
CA LYS A 255 6.96 -27.88 -9.26
C LYS A 255 8.25 -28.20 -10.01
N GLU A 256 8.14 -28.78 -11.20
CA GLU A 256 9.28 -29.20 -12.01
C GLU A 256 9.91 -28.02 -12.77
N ASN A 257 9.09 -27.06 -13.21
CA ASN A 257 9.51 -25.91 -14.00
C ASN A 257 9.19 -24.61 -13.27
N SER A 258 9.72 -24.45 -12.06
CA SER A 258 9.51 -23.22 -11.30
C SER A 258 10.19 -22.03 -11.97
N PHE A 259 9.47 -20.92 -12.08
CA PHE A 259 9.95 -19.68 -12.66
C PHE A 259 10.84 -18.87 -11.70
N LEU A 260 10.66 -19.05 -10.38
CA LEU A 260 11.36 -18.26 -9.37
C LEU A 260 12.90 -18.37 -9.43
N PRO A 261 13.52 -19.56 -9.63
CA PRO A 261 14.96 -19.66 -9.82
C PRO A 261 15.49 -18.87 -11.02
N GLU A 262 14.75 -18.83 -12.14
CA GLU A 262 15.16 -18.06 -13.32
C GLU A 262 15.06 -16.55 -13.04
N ILE A 263 13.98 -16.11 -12.39
CA ILE A 263 13.80 -14.72 -11.95
C ILE A 263 15.00 -14.27 -11.08
N LEU A 264 15.40 -15.11 -10.12
CA LEU A 264 16.48 -14.79 -9.18
C LEU A 264 17.85 -14.72 -9.85
N LYS A 265 18.14 -15.62 -10.80
CA LYS A 265 19.36 -15.52 -11.62
C LYS A 265 19.40 -14.18 -12.35
N ASN A 266 18.32 -13.81 -13.03
CA ASN A 266 18.23 -12.54 -13.75
C ASN A 266 18.34 -11.31 -12.82
N ALA A 267 17.78 -11.39 -11.61
CA ALA A 267 17.93 -10.34 -10.60
C ALA A 267 19.38 -10.14 -10.15
N CYS A 268 20.22 -11.17 -10.24
CA CYS A 268 21.61 -11.15 -9.80
C CYS A 268 22.64 -10.90 -10.92
N ASN A 269 22.24 -10.95 -12.19
CA ASN A 269 23.17 -10.99 -13.35
C ASN A 269 24.18 -9.83 -13.40
N SER A 270 23.85 -8.64 -12.90
CA SER A 270 24.78 -7.49 -12.86
C SER A 270 25.19 -7.06 -11.45
N LEU A 271 24.85 -7.86 -10.42
CA LEU A 271 25.30 -7.61 -9.07
C LEU A 271 26.74 -8.11 -8.88
N THR A 272 27.54 -7.34 -8.16
CA THR A 272 28.94 -7.62 -7.79
C THR A 272 29.12 -7.30 -6.31
N LYS A 273 30.21 -7.80 -5.71
CA LYS A 273 30.53 -7.48 -4.30
C LYS A 273 30.59 -5.98 -4.00
N GLU A 274 30.92 -5.17 -4.99
CA GLU A 274 31.08 -3.71 -4.86
C GLU A 274 29.76 -2.95 -4.98
N ASN A 275 28.84 -3.40 -5.86
CA ASN A 275 27.60 -2.65 -6.15
C ASN A 275 26.36 -3.12 -5.37
N ILE A 276 26.40 -4.31 -4.75
CA ILE A 276 25.29 -4.80 -3.92
C ILE A 276 24.92 -3.81 -2.80
N PRO A 277 25.87 -3.18 -2.07
CA PRO A 277 25.55 -2.17 -1.06
C PRO A 277 24.70 -1.00 -1.60
N GLU A 278 24.90 -0.63 -2.87
CA GLU A 278 24.24 0.50 -3.52
C GLU A 278 22.96 0.10 -4.28
N SER A 279 22.61 -1.18 -4.26
CA SER A 279 21.48 -1.74 -5.05
C SER A 279 20.09 -1.42 -4.48
N GLY A 280 20.00 -0.71 -3.34
CA GLY A 280 18.77 -0.14 -2.80
C GLY A 280 17.70 -1.19 -2.49
N TRP A 281 16.57 -1.16 -3.17
CA TRP A 281 15.48 -2.12 -2.98
C TRP A 281 15.76 -3.53 -3.51
N VAL A 282 16.76 -3.68 -4.39
CA VAL A 282 17.13 -5.00 -4.93
C VAL A 282 17.60 -5.92 -3.81
N GLN A 283 18.54 -5.46 -2.98
CA GLN A 283 19.00 -6.21 -1.81
C GLN A 283 17.86 -6.53 -0.83
N TYR A 284 16.91 -5.60 -0.63
CA TYR A 284 15.74 -5.85 0.22
C TYR A 284 14.89 -7.00 -0.32
N PHE A 285 14.50 -6.95 -1.59
CA PHE A 285 13.65 -8.00 -2.17
C PHE A 285 14.36 -9.36 -2.24
N LEU A 286 15.66 -9.39 -2.56
CA LEU A 286 16.44 -10.63 -2.56
C LEU A 286 16.53 -11.23 -1.15
N TYR A 287 16.82 -10.41 -0.14
CA TYR A 287 16.85 -10.84 1.24
C TYR A 287 15.49 -11.39 1.68
N MET A 288 14.40 -10.64 1.43
CA MET A 288 13.06 -11.05 1.83
C MET A 288 12.65 -12.37 1.16
N THR A 289 13.02 -12.57 -0.11
CA THR A 289 12.78 -13.83 -0.82
C THR A 289 13.52 -15.00 -0.17
N LEU A 290 14.81 -14.86 0.14
CA LEU A 290 15.59 -15.89 0.82
C LEU A 290 15.06 -16.18 2.24
N TYR A 291 14.75 -15.12 3.00
CA TYR A 291 14.23 -15.25 4.36
C TYR A 291 12.90 -16.02 4.39
N CYS A 292 11.97 -15.71 3.49
CA CYS A 292 10.71 -16.41 3.43
C CYS A 292 10.88 -17.86 2.95
N CYS A 293 11.81 -18.11 2.01
CA CYS A 293 12.17 -19.46 1.58
C CYS A 293 12.68 -20.32 2.75
N ASP A 294 13.57 -19.78 3.59
CA ASP A 294 14.09 -20.45 4.79
C ASP A 294 13.01 -20.83 5.81
N VAL A 295 12.01 -19.96 5.99
CA VAL A 295 10.94 -20.16 6.98
C VAL A 295 9.86 -21.08 6.44
N GLU A 296 9.43 -20.88 5.19
CA GLU A 296 8.30 -21.60 4.61
C GLU A 296 8.70 -22.96 4.01
N LYS A 297 9.98 -23.18 3.69
CA LYS A 297 10.56 -24.43 3.16
C LYS A 297 9.79 -25.01 1.97
N PRO A 298 9.69 -24.27 0.84
CA PRO A 298 9.02 -24.78 -0.37
C PRO A 298 9.77 -25.98 -0.94
N SER A 299 9.12 -26.81 -1.78
CA SER A 299 9.76 -28.03 -2.27
C SER A 299 10.99 -27.77 -3.15
N ASN A 300 11.07 -26.59 -3.76
CA ASN A 300 12.18 -26.14 -4.60
C ASN A 300 13.18 -25.23 -3.84
N GLU A 301 13.22 -25.27 -2.51
CA GLU A 301 14.12 -24.46 -1.67
C GLU A 301 15.58 -24.50 -2.16
N LEU A 302 16.09 -25.69 -2.45
CA LEU A 302 17.48 -25.88 -2.89
C LEU A 302 17.77 -25.16 -4.21
N GLN A 303 16.87 -25.30 -5.20
CA GLN A 303 17.00 -24.61 -6.50
C GLN A 303 16.92 -23.08 -6.35
N ILE A 304 16.08 -22.60 -5.43
CA ILE A 304 15.97 -21.17 -5.10
C ILE A 304 17.29 -20.66 -4.52
N LYS A 305 17.87 -21.37 -3.54
CA LYS A 305 19.15 -20.96 -2.93
C LYS A 305 20.30 -21.01 -3.93
N GLU A 306 20.39 -22.05 -4.75
CA GLU A 306 21.43 -22.18 -5.79
C GLU A 306 21.33 -21.11 -6.88
N SER A 307 20.15 -20.52 -7.08
CA SER A 307 19.94 -19.48 -8.09
C SER A 307 20.59 -18.13 -7.74
N ILE A 308 20.88 -17.89 -6.45
CA ILE A 308 21.54 -16.68 -5.98
C ILE A 308 23.01 -17.00 -5.69
N PRO A 309 23.98 -16.28 -6.27
CA PRO A 309 25.39 -16.54 -5.98
C PRO A 309 25.71 -16.47 -4.48
N TYR A 310 26.53 -17.39 -3.98
CA TYR A 310 26.83 -17.53 -2.55
C TYR A 310 27.32 -16.23 -1.91
N TYR A 311 28.19 -15.48 -2.60
CA TYR A 311 28.72 -14.21 -2.07
C TYR A 311 27.62 -13.14 -1.87
N ILE A 312 26.53 -13.21 -2.65
CA ILE A 312 25.36 -12.32 -2.46
C ILE A 312 24.58 -12.77 -1.23
N GLN A 313 24.33 -14.08 -1.10
CA GLN A 313 23.65 -14.63 0.08
C GLN A 313 24.39 -14.27 1.36
N GLU A 314 25.71 -14.49 1.39
CA GLU A 314 26.59 -14.13 2.50
C GLU A 314 26.51 -12.62 2.81
N TYR A 315 26.63 -11.76 1.79
CA TYR A 315 26.51 -10.32 1.98
C TYR A 315 25.15 -9.94 2.59
N LEU A 316 24.05 -10.43 2.02
CA LEU A 316 22.70 -10.14 2.50
C LEU A 316 22.51 -10.61 3.96
N HIS A 317 23.03 -11.78 4.33
CA HIS A 317 22.96 -12.27 5.71
C HIS A 317 23.83 -11.47 6.69
N LEU A 318 24.95 -10.91 6.27
CA LEU A 318 25.87 -10.15 7.13
C LEU A 318 25.50 -8.67 7.26
N LYS A 319 24.93 -8.07 6.20
CA LYS A 319 24.76 -6.61 6.09
C LYS A 319 23.32 -6.10 6.12
N TRP A 320 22.34 -6.98 6.35
CA TRP A 320 20.94 -6.58 6.37
C TRP A 320 20.58 -5.53 7.46
N LEU A 321 21.29 -5.52 8.60
CA LEU A 321 21.05 -4.55 9.68
C LEU A 321 21.53 -3.14 9.35
N ASP A 322 22.67 -3.02 8.66
CA ASP A 322 23.36 -1.74 8.48
C ASP A 322 22.66 -0.85 7.43
N ASN A 323 22.03 -1.44 6.41
CA ASN A 323 21.53 -0.70 5.24
C ASN A 323 20.08 -1.04 4.81
N ILE A 324 19.58 -2.25 5.11
CA ILE A 324 18.29 -2.73 4.57
C ILE A 324 17.11 -2.37 5.49
N LEU A 325 17.33 -2.36 6.81
CA LEU A 325 16.27 -2.16 7.82
C LEU A 325 15.95 -0.69 8.13
N ILE A 326 16.95 0.20 8.09
CA ILE A 326 16.81 1.60 8.53
C ILE A 326 15.78 2.37 7.68
N THR A 327 15.56 1.96 6.44
CA THR A 327 14.61 2.60 5.50
C THR A 327 13.22 1.95 5.49
N ALA A 328 13.02 0.80 6.14
CA ALA A 328 11.82 -0.03 5.98
C ALA A 328 10.80 0.07 7.13
N GLN A 329 11.08 0.85 8.19
CA GLN A 329 10.26 0.85 9.40
C GLN A 329 9.46 2.13 9.60
N ASN A 330 8.14 1.97 9.73
CA ASN A 330 7.30 3.01 10.30
C ASN A 330 7.44 3.00 11.82
N GLN A 331 7.78 4.15 12.40
CA GLN A 331 8.01 4.28 13.83
C GLN A 331 6.69 4.60 14.56
N GLY A 332 6.15 3.60 15.26
CA GLY A 332 5.54 3.68 16.60
C GLY A 332 4.52 4.77 16.92
N SER A 333 3.92 5.42 15.92
CA SER A 333 3.18 6.67 16.08
C SER A 333 1.81 6.64 15.42
N GLU A 334 1.42 5.48 14.92
CA GLU A 334 0.14 5.24 14.29
C GLU A 334 -0.99 5.28 15.32
N LYS A 335 -2.14 5.81 14.89
CA LYS A 335 -3.27 6.10 15.78
C LYS A 335 -3.77 4.84 16.51
N MET A 336 -3.99 3.74 15.79
CA MET A 336 -4.52 2.50 16.37
C MET A 336 -3.53 1.86 17.35
N GLN A 337 -2.24 1.97 17.06
CA GLN A 337 -1.19 1.48 17.96
C GLN A 337 -1.17 2.26 19.28
N LEU A 338 -1.24 3.59 19.23
CA LEU A 338 -1.31 4.44 20.42
C LEU A 338 -2.59 4.21 21.23
N GLU A 339 -3.73 4.04 20.58
CA GLU A 339 -4.99 3.71 21.26
C GLU A 339 -4.93 2.35 21.96
N MET A 340 -4.37 1.33 21.31
CA MET A 340 -4.18 0.02 21.95
C MET A 340 -3.21 0.12 23.14
N GLU A 341 -2.12 0.88 23.00
CA GLU A 341 -1.17 1.09 24.08
C GLU A 341 -1.83 1.72 25.32
N ASN A 342 -2.70 2.71 25.13
CA ASN A 342 -3.47 3.31 26.23
C ASN A 342 -4.37 2.28 26.92
N ILE A 343 -5.03 1.40 26.15
CA ILE A 343 -5.90 0.34 26.66
C ILE A 343 -5.10 -0.71 27.45
N ILE A 344 -3.97 -1.17 26.91
CA ILE A 344 -3.06 -2.12 27.56
C ILE A 344 -2.60 -1.57 28.92
N ASN A 345 -2.20 -0.29 28.95
CA ASN A 345 -1.77 0.39 30.17
C ASN A 345 -2.92 0.55 31.18
N LYS A 346 -4.13 0.89 30.72
CA LYS A 346 -5.32 0.98 31.59
C LYS A 346 -5.69 -0.37 32.21
N LEU A 347 -5.61 -1.45 31.44
CA LEU A 347 -5.87 -2.82 31.91
C LEU A 347 -4.70 -3.42 32.71
N GLN A 348 -3.58 -2.71 32.82
CA GLN A 348 -2.37 -3.16 33.51
C GLN A 348 -1.85 -4.53 33.03
N LEU A 349 -2.02 -4.81 31.74
CA LEU A 349 -1.56 -6.07 31.14
C LEU A 349 -0.03 -6.05 31.05
N LYS A 350 0.62 -6.96 31.79
CA LYS A 350 2.07 -7.14 31.76
C LYS A 350 2.50 -7.92 30.52
N ASP A 351 3.78 -7.86 30.17
CA ASP A 351 4.39 -8.63 29.07
C ASP A 351 3.79 -8.36 27.67
N PHE A 352 3.22 -7.16 27.49
CA PHE A 352 2.96 -6.58 26.18
C PHE A 352 4.16 -5.75 25.74
N PHE A 353 4.64 -6.02 24.52
CA PHE A 353 5.78 -5.32 23.92
C PHE A 353 5.34 -4.66 22.62
N ILE A 354 5.69 -3.39 22.44
CA ILE A 354 5.42 -2.63 21.22
C ILE A 354 6.57 -2.79 20.22
N ASN A 355 6.24 -2.88 18.92
CA ASN A 355 7.21 -2.96 17.82
C ASN A 355 8.32 -3.97 18.07
N LEU A 356 7.94 -5.14 18.59
CA LEU A 356 8.90 -6.19 18.87
C LEU A 356 9.21 -6.95 17.59
N SER A 357 10.48 -7.08 17.29
CA SER A 357 10.97 -8.01 16.29
C SER A 357 10.61 -9.44 16.73
N VAL A 358 9.97 -10.23 15.87
CA VAL A 358 9.65 -11.63 16.17
C VAL A 358 10.08 -12.53 15.00
N GLY A 359 10.74 -13.65 15.30
CA GLY A 359 11.33 -14.52 14.28
C GLY A 359 12.01 -15.76 14.85
N ARG A 360 12.96 -16.35 14.10
CA ARG A 360 13.70 -17.56 14.51
C ARG A 360 14.62 -17.26 15.70
N LYS A 361 14.79 -18.20 16.62
CA LYS A 361 15.64 -18.01 17.84
C LYS A 361 17.09 -17.57 17.55
N ILE A 362 17.64 -17.92 16.38
CA ILE A 362 19.03 -17.60 15.96
C ILE A 362 19.18 -16.26 15.23
N ASP A 363 18.06 -15.65 14.85
CA ASP A 363 18.04 -14.32 14.26
C ASP A 363 18.13 -13.33 15.43
N GLU A 364 19.35 -12.83 15.76
CA GLU A 364 19.57 -11.87 16.86
C GLU A 364 18.72 -10.59 16.72
N GLN A 365 18.32 -10.29 15.50
CA GLN A 365 17.30 -9.30 15.13
C GLN A 365 16.48 -9.95 13.99
N HIS A 366 15.16 -9.75 13.95
CA HIS A 366 14.30 -10.33 12.91
C HIS A 366 13.85 -9.27 11.90
N CYS A 367 13.55 -9.67 10.67
CA CYS A 367 13.08 -8.74 9.63
C CYS A 367 11.65 -8.26 9.82
N PHE A 368 10.82 -9.05 10.49
CA PHE A 368 9.43 -8.71 10.72
C PHE A 368 9.24 -8.24 12.16
N PHE A 369 8.64 -7.06 12.28
CA PHE A 369 8.31 -6.43 13.55
C PHE A 369 6.81 -6.51 13.72
N THR A 370 6.34 -7.09 14.81
CA THR A 370 4.91 -7.03 15.12
C THR A 370 4.56 -5.73 15.82
N SER A 371 3.39 -5.16 15.53
CA SER A 371 3.01 -3.88 16.14
C SER A 371 2.86 -4.01 17.65
N HIS A 372 2.25 -5.09 18.13
CA HIS A 372 2.24 -5.47 19.55
C HIS A 372 2.43 -6.97 19.71
N PHE A 373 3.24 -7.38 20.68
CA PHE A 373 3.50 -8.76 21.05
C PHE A 373 3.10 -9.02 22.49
N TYR A 374 2.21 -9.98 22.71
CA TYR A 374 1.85 -10.46 24.03
C TYR A 374 2.49 -11.83 24.29
N LYS A 375 3.53 -11.82 25.12
CA LYS A 375 4.40 -12.97 25.36
C LYS A 375 3.70 -14.19 25.95
N PRO A 376 2.78 -14.09 26.93
CA PRO A 376 2.14 -15.26 27.54
C PRO A 376 1.39 -16.16 26.53
N LEU A 377 0.91 -15.59 25.43
CA LEU A 377 0.17 -16.31 24.39
C LEU A 377 0.93 -16.43 23.07
N ASN A 378 2.19 -15.97 23.00
CA ASN A 378 2.92 -15.78 21.75
C ASN A 378 2.06 -15.07 20.69
N LEU A 379 1.33 -14.02 21.10
CA LEU A 379 0.30 -13.38 20.30
C LEU A 379 0.84 -12.09 19.68
N CYS A 380 0.90 -12.05 18.36
CA CYS A 380 1.20 -10.89 17.54
C CYS A 380 -0.10 -10.18 17.15
N ILE A 381 -0.14 -8.86 17.32
CA ILE A 381 -1.25 -7.99 16.90
C ILE A 381 -0.75 -7.07 15.80
N GLU A 382 -1.47 -7.07 14.68
CA GLU A 382 -1.18 -6.28 13.49
C GLU A 382 -2.34 -5.32 13.19
N TYR A 383 -2.01 -4.10 12.77
CA TYR A 383 -3.01 -3.08 12.42
C TYR A 383 -3.09 -2.91 10.91
N ASP A 384 -4.29 -3.09 10.35
CA ASP A 384 -4.57 -2.88 8.94
C ASP A 384 -5.29 -1.54 8.72
N TYR A 385 -4.56 -0.59 8.15
CA TYR A 385 -5.02 0.78 7.89
C TYR A 385 -5.70 0.94 6.53
N PHE A 386 -5.69 -0.09 5.68
CA PHE A 386 -6.27 0.01 4.35
C PHE A 386 -7.79 0.17 4.38
N HIS A 387 -8.30 0.93 3.41
CA HIS A 387 -9.74 0.98 3.17
C HIS A 387 -10.30 -0.41 2.79
N PRO A 388 -11.51 -0.76 3.24
CA PRO A 388 -12.12 -2.04 2.94
C PRO A 388 -12.52 -2.15 1.46
N ILE A 389 -12.69 -3.38 0.96
CA ILE A 389 -13.11 -3.66 -0.42
C ILE A 389 -14.62 -3.48 -0.65
N GLY A 390 -15.36 -3.18 0.41
CA GLY A 390 -16.80 -2.91 0.44
C GLY A 390 -17.21 -2.52 1.85
N GLN A 391 -18.49 -2.22 2.06
CA GLN A 391 -18.99 -1.93 3.40
C GLN A 391 -18.79 -3.14 4.32
N ASN A 392 -18.06 -2.96 5.43
CA ASN A 392 -17.73 -4.04 6.38
C ASN A 392 -17.05 -5.25 5.74
N ARG A 393 -16.24 -5.03 4.70
CA ARG A 393 -15.47 -6.10 4.04
C ARG A 393 -13.99 -5.74 4.05
N PRO A 394 -13.29 -5.92 5.18
CA PRO A 394 -11.86 -5.66 5.22
C PRO A 394 -11.11 -6.66 4.35
N LEU A 395 -9.97 -6.23 3.84
CA LEU A 395 -9.01 -7.08 3.15
C LEU A 395 -7.63 -6.73 3.65
N VAL A 396 -6.92 -7.73 4.17
CA VAL A 396 -5.56 -7.56 4.67
C VAL A 396 -4.62 -7.17 3.51
N SER A 397 -3.68 -6.26 3.73
CA SER A 397 -2.64 -5.94 2.74
C SER A 397 -1.72 -7.14 2.45
N GLY A 398 -0.99 -7.09 1.34
CA GLY A 398 -0.05 -8.16 0.99
C GLY A 398 1.04 -8.36 2.04
N ILE A 399 1.54 -7.27 2.62
CA ILE A 399 2.60 -7.32 3.64
C ILE A 399 2.09 -7.95 4.92
N ILE A 400 0.91 -7.53 5.42
CA ILE A 400 0.33 -8.12 6.63
C ILE A 400 -0.02 -9.60 6.35
N SER A 401 -0.52 -9.93 5.15
CA SER A 401 -0.75 -11.33 4.75
C SER A 401 0.52 -12.16 4.82
N LEU A 402 1.64 -11.66 4.26
CA LEU A 402 2.95 -12.30 4.35
C LEU A 402 3.40 -12.49 5.81
N LYS A 403 3.37 -11.42 6.62
CA LYS A 403 3.70 -11.48 8.05
C LYS A 403 2.90 -12.55 8.78
N ASN A 404 1.59 -12.60 8.53
CA ASN A 404 0.71 -13.59 9.14
C ASN A 404 1.12 -15.02 8.79
N ARG A 405 1.54 -15.29 7.55
CA ARG A 405 2.02 -16.63 7.18
C ARG A 405 3.32 -16.98 7.90
N ILE A 406 4.29 -16.06 7.87
CA ILE A 406 5.61 -16.25 8.48
C ILE A 406 5.48 -16.45 9.99
N PHE A 407 4.72 -15.59 10.68
CA PHE A 407 4.48 -15.69 12.11
C PHE A 407 3.79 -17.01 12.49
N LYS A 408 2.78 -17.44 11.73
CA LYS A 408 2.12 -18.74 11.96
C LYS A 408 3.08 -19.90 11.76
N LYS A 409 3.96 -19.86 10.76
CA LYS A 409 4.99 -20.89 10.53
C LYS A 409 5.99 -20.97 11.68
N LEU A 410 6.21 -19.87 12.38
CA LEU A 410 7.07 -19.77 13.56
C LEU A 410 6.31 -20.00 14.89
N ASN A 411 5.09 -20.54 14.85
CA ASN A 411 4.24 -20.82 16.02
C ASN A 411 3.76 -19.60 16.81
N PHE A 412 3.66 -18.43 16.18
CA PHE A 412 3.01 -17.27 16.77
C PHE A 412 1.51 -17.26 16.44
N ASN A 413 0.71 -16.92 17.43
CA ASN A 413 -0.68 -16.53 17.22
C ASN A 413 -0.71 -15.14 16.58
N VAL A 414 -1.63 -14.88 15.65
CA VAL A 414 -1.70 -13.58 14.98
C VAL A 414 -3.14 -13.10 14.87
N VAL A 415 -3.35 -11.82 15.20
CA VAL A 415 -4.62 -11.11 15.07
C VAL A 415 -4.41 -9.86 14.24
N ASN A 416 -5.27 -9.66 13.24
CA ASN A 416 -5.31 -8.40 12.50
C ASN A 416 -6.49 -7.56 13.00
N ILE A 417 -6.22 -6.32 13.34
CA ILE A 417 -7.23 -5.34 13.71
C ILE A 417 -7.38 -4.37 12.54
N HIS A 418 -8.58 -4.34 11.96
CA HIS A 418 -8.87 -3.51 10.80
C HIS A 418 -9.41 -2.15 11.24
N LYS A 419 -8.86 -1.07 10.66
CA LYS A 419 -9.27 0.30 10.94
C LYS A 419 -10.78 0.52 10.83
N CYS A 420 -11.41 -0.04 9.80
CA CYS A 420 -12.85 0.12 9.56
C CYS A 420 -13.74 -0.44 10.69
N TYR A 421 -13.22 -1.37 11.50
CA TYR A 421 -13.91 -1.90 12.67
C TYR A 421 -13.43 -1.28 13.97
N TRP A 422 -12.20 -0.79 14.02
CA TRP A 422 -11.61 -0.23 15.22
C TRP A 422 -12.03 1.23 15.47
N ASP A 423 -12.00 2.06 14.42
CA ASP A 423 -12.32 3.49 14.52
C ASP A 423 -13.73 3.80 15.04
N PRO A 424 -14.79 3.04 14.70
CA PRO A 424 -16.14 3.30 15.21
C PRO A 424 -16.36 2.96 16.68
N LEU A 425 -15.44 2.20 17.32
CA LEU A 425 -15.60 1.75 18.69
C LEU A 425 -15.25 2.86 19.68
N ASN A 426 -15.97 2.91 20.81
CA ASN A 426 -15.55 3.70 21.97
C ASN A 426 -14.48 2.95 22.80
N ASP A 427 -13.88 3.63 23.77
CA ASP A 427 -12.76 3.08 24.54
C ASP A 427 -13.17 1.82 25.34
N ASP A 428 -14.35 1.81 25.97
CA ASP A 428 -14.87 0.64 26.69
C ASP A 428 -15.08 -0.57 25.78
N GLN A 429 -15.57 -0.34 24.55
CA GLN A 429 -15.73 -1.39 23.54
C GLN A 429 -14.38 -1.92 23.08
N LYS A 430 -13.38 -1.06 22.87
CA LYS A 430 -12.02 -1.47 22.49
C LYS A 430 -11.36 -2.30 23.58
N GLU A 431 -11.54 -1.92 24.86
CA GLU A 431 -11.13 -2.72 26.01
C GLU A 431 -11.77 -4.11 26.01
N ALA A 432 -13.09 -4.18 25.84
CA ALA A 432 -13.80 -5.45 25.76
C ALA A 432 -13.32 -6.32 24.58
N GLN A 433 -12.97 -5.73 23.44
CA GLN A 433 -12.38 -6.46 22.32
C GLN A 433 -11.01 -7.06 22.67
N LEU A 434 -10.12 -6.31 23.34
CA LEU A 434 -8.81 -6.83 23.73
C LEU A 434 -8.94 -8.01 24.70
N ILE A 435 -9.82 -7.90 25.70
CA ILE A 435 -10.11 -8.99 26.64
C ILE A 435 -10.61 -10.23 25.89
N LYS A 436 -11.59 -10.04 25.00
CA LYS A 436 -12.14 -11.14 24.19
C LYS A 436 -11.09 -11.80 23.30
N ILE A 437 -10.17 -11.02 22.73
CA ILE A 437 -9.03 -11.55 21.96
C ILE A 437 -8.19 -12.47 22.86
N ILE A 438 -7.77 -11.97 24.02
CA ILE A 438 -6.92 -12.73 24.97
C ILE A 438 -7.62 -14.03 25.41
N GLU A 439 -8.89 -13.96 25.81
CA GLU A 439 -9.68 -15.13 26.21
C GLU A 439 -9.80 -16.18 25.11
N THR A 440 -10.01 -15.73 23.86
CA THR A 440 -10.15 -16.63 22.70
C THR A 440 -8.87 -17.45 22.47
N PHE A 441 -7.69 -16.88 22.69
CA PHE A 441 -6.42 -17.59 22.54
C PHE A 441 -6.02 -18.38 23.78
N GLN A 442 -6.45 -17.97 24.98
CA GLN A 442 -6.29 -18.77 26.20
C GLN A 442 -7.07 -20.08 26.14
N GLN A 443 -8.33 -20.04 25.69
CA GLN A 443 -9.17 -21.23 25.56
C GLN A 443 -8.66 -22.24 24.52
N LYS A 444 -7.93 -21.77 23.51
CA LYS A 444 -7.29 -22.64 22.51
C LYS A 444 -6.00 -23.31 23.02
N GLN A 445 -5.42 -22.81 24.11
CA GLN A 445 -4.27 -23.42 24.79
C GLN A 445 -4.74 -24.46 25.82
N ASP A 446 -5.48 -25.49 25.38
CA ASP A 446 -5.79 -26.63 26.25
C ASP A 446 -4.49 -27.34 26.69
N PRO A 447 -4.34 -27.75 27.96
CA PRO A 447 -3.09 -28.31 28.48
C PRO A 447 -2.69 -29.65 27.87
N LYS A 448 -3.61 -30.37 27.19
CA LYS A 448 -3.29 -31.59 26.45
C LYS A 448 -2.47 -31.32 25.19
N THR A 449 -2.66 -30.16 24.56
CA THR A 449 -1.95 -29.76 23.34
C THR A 449 -0.50 -29.32 23.60
N LYS A 450 -0.14 -29.02 24.87
CA LYS A 450 1.25 -28.70 25.27
C LYS A 450 2.20 -29.89 25.22
N MET A 451 1.72 -31.13 25.37
CA MET A 451 2.57 -32.33 25.23
C MET A 451 2.84 -32.70 23.76
N GLU A 452 2.04 -32.19 22.82
CA GLU A 452 2.13 -32.50 21.38
C GLU A 452 2.50 -31.30 20.50
N SER A 453 2.68 -30.10 21.06
CA SER A 453 3.19 -28.95 20.31
C SER A 453 4.68 -29.13 20.03
N LYS A 454 5.02 -30.08 19.15
CA LYS A 454 6.26 -30.00 18.40
C LYS A 454 6.34 -28.61 17.79
N GLU A 455 7.48 -27.95 17.94
CA GLU A 455 7.73 -26.74 17.19
C GLU A 455 7.48 -27.09 15.70
N LEU A 456 6.53 -26.43 15.01
CA LEU A 456 6.29 -26.67 13.57
C LEU A 456 7.56 -26.48 12.71
N TYR A 457 8.59 -25.88 13.30
CA TYR A 457 9.94 -25.78 12.79
C TYR A 457 10.92 -26.52 13.73
N GLU A 458 11.28 -27.75 13.38
CA GLU A 458 12.42 -28.46 13.96
C GLU A 458 13.62 -28.32 12.98
N GLU A 459 14.70 -27.65 13.41
CA GLU A 459 15.96 -27.60 12.64
C GLU A 459 16.64 -28.97 12.72
N LYS A 460 16.90 -29.61 11.56
CA LYS A 460 17.53 -30.94 11.56
C LYS A 460 19.05 -30.91 11.61
N TYR A 461 19.71 -29.86 11.12
CA TYR A 461 21.17 -29.74 11.18
C TYR A 461 21.60 -28.27 11.07
N PHE A 462 22.28 -27.76 12.10
CA PHE A 462 23.09 -26.54 12.02
C PHE A 462 24.42 -26.83 12.70
N ASP A 463 25.53 -26.54 12.03
CA ASP A 463 26.87 -26.61 12.64
C ASP A 463 26.93 -25.54 13.74
N SER A 464 26.77 -26.00 14.98
CA SER A 464 26.78 -25.21 16.22
C SER A 464 27.96 -24.22 16.32
N ASN A 465 29.06 -24.48 15.62
CA ASN A 465 30.27 -23.67 15.62
C ASN A 465 30.12 -22.26 14.99
N ILE A 466 29.08 -21.99 14.20
CA ILE A 466 28.88 -20.68 13.55
C ILE A 466 28.12 -19.68 14.44
N LEU A 467 27.33 -20.17 15.41
CA LEU A 467 26.54 -19.34 16.33
C LEU A 467 27.43 -18.48 17.25
N HIS A 468 28.58 -19.00 17.67
CA HIS A 468 29.46 -18.36 18.65
C HIS A 468 30.37 -17.26 18.07
N LEU A 469 30.42 -17.11 16.74
CA LEU A 469 31.32 -16.16 16.07
C LEU A 469 30.68 -14.78 15.83
N LYS A 470 29.36 -14.62 15.99
CA LYS A 470 28.66 -13.32 15.81
C LYS A 470 29.02 -12.28 16.88
N HIS A 471 29.39 -12.71 18.09
CA HIS A 471 29.85 -11.81 19.16
C HIS A 471 31.33 -11.42 19.04
N LYS A 472 32.12 -12.05 18.16
CA LYS A 472 33.50 -11.65 17.87
C LYS A 472 33.54 -10.50 16.85
N ARG A 473 32.74 -9.46 17.07
CA ARG A 473 32.91 -8.17 16.37
C ARG A 473 34.29 -7.64 16.74
N VAL A 474 35.25 -7.76 15.81
CA VAL A 474 36.57 -7.15 15.97
C VAL A 474 36.37 -5.64 15.93
N LYS A 475 36.42 -4.99 17.10
CA LYS A 475 36.75 -3.56 17.18
C LYS A 475 38.22 -3.47 16.75
N PHE A 476 38.49 -3.19 15.48
CA PHE A 476 39.86 -2.91 15.04
C PHE A 476 40.35 -1.69 15.83
N HIS A 477 41.42 -1.87 16.62
CA HIS A 477 42.04 -0.77 17.37
C HIS A 477 43.35 -0.27 16.76
N THR A 478 43.94 -0.96 15.78
CA THR A 478 45.02 -0.42 14.93
C THR A 478 45.17 -1.22 13.63
N TRP A 479 45.59 -0.53 12.56
CA TRP A 479 45.96 -1.06 11.24
C TRP A 479 47.31 -0.42 10.84
N PRO A 480 48.26 -1.14 10.22
CA PRO A 480 48.21 -2.54 9.75
C PRO A 480 48.73 -3.58 10.76
N PRO A 481 48.41 -4.88 10.59
CA PRO A 481 49.02 -5.96 11.36
C PRO A 481 50.46 -6.15 10.89
N GLU A 482 51.42 -5.87 11.77
CA GLU A 482 52.84 -6.15 11.53
C GLU A 482 53.09 -7.67 11.43
N ASN A 483 53.96 -8.02 10.48
CA ASN A 483 54.53 -9.34 10.17
C ASN A 483 53.73 -10.22 9.20
N ILE A 484 53.77 -9.82 7.93
CA ILE A 484 53.78 -10.76 6.79
C ILE A 484 55.26 -10.99 6.44
N THR A 485 55.77 -12.21 6.63
CA THR A 485 56.97 -12.69 5.93
C THR A 485 56.53 -13.70 4.87
N ILE A 486 57.09 -13.50 3.67
CA ILE A 486 56.77 -14.09 2.35
C ILE A 486 56.61 -15.61 2.37
#